data_AF-A0A3D2CPQ4-F1
#
_entry.id   AF-A0A3D2CPQ4-F1
#
_cell.length_a   1.000
_cell.length_b   1.000
_cell.length_c   1.000
_cell.angle_alpha   90.00
_cell.angle_beta   90.00
_cell.angle_gamma   90.00
#
_symmetry.space_group_name_H-M   'P 1'
#
loop_
_entity.id
_entity.type
_entity.pdbx_description
1 polymer ?
#
loop_
_entity_poly.entity_id
_entity_poly.type
_entity_poly.pdbx_seq_one_letter_code
_entity_poly.pdbx_strand_id
1 'polypeptide(L)' 'MLIKLTQDLVCGTDTFSTGEEFEAVLILPRSQTVEFIADSGKKIRVFNYEYMKVASATEI' A
#
# COMPACT_ATOMS: atom_id res chain seq x y z
N MET A 1 3.07 -7.20 -4.07
CA MET A 1 1.59 -7.26 -4.14
C MET A 1 1.12 -5.88 -4.51
N LEU A 2 0.29 -5.73 -5.54
CA LEU A 2 -0.27 -4.43 -5.90
C LEU A 2 -1.44 -4.10 -4.98
N ILE A 3 -1.40 -2.93 -4.36
CA ILE A 3 -2.46 -2.40 -3.51
C ILE A 3 -2.98 -1.08 -4.05
N LYS A 4 -4.23 -0.77 -3.76
CA LYS A 4 -4.84 0.52 -4.02
C LYS A 4 -5.34 1.12 -2.71
N LEU A 5 -4.97 2.37 -2.43
CA LEU A 5 -5.43 3.05 -1.22
C LEU A 5 -6.93 3.30 -1.30
N THR A 6 -7.63 3.05 -0.20
CA THR A 6 -9.08 3.27 -0.07
C THR A 6 -9.42 4.55 0.69
N GLN A 7 -8.41 5.21 1.24
CA GLN A 7 -8.51 6.48 1.95
C GLN A 7 -7.19 7.27 1.82
N ASP A 8 -7.24 8.56 2.12
CA ASP A 8 -6.06 9.40 2.14
C ASP A 8 -5.15 9.05 3.32
N LEU A 9 -3.84 9.02 3.08
CA LEU A 9 -2.83 8.71 4.08
C LEU A 9 -1.84 9.88 4.18
N VAL A 10 -1.69 10.42 5.40
CA VAL A 10 -0.71 11.45 5.70
C VAL A 10 0.41 10.84 6.53
N CYS A 11 1.63 10.80 5.99
CA CYS A 11 2.79 10.21 6.65
C CYS A 11 3.96 11.20 6.74
N GLY A 12 3.86 12.14 7.68
CA GLY A 12 4.85 13.21 7.81
C GLY A 12 4.63 14.26 6.73
N THR A 13 5.60 14.44 5.83
CA THR A 13 5.49 15.36 4.68
C THR A 13 4.90 14.69 3.44
N ASP A 14 4.84 13.36 3.42
CA ASP A 14 4.29 12.60 2.31
C ASP A 14 2.77 12.46 2.49
N THR A 15 2.02 12.81 1.45
CA THR A 15 0.57 12.62 1.38
C THR A 15 0.26 11.70 0.23
N PHE A 16 -0.49 10.65 0.50
CA PHE A 16 -0.98 9.69 -0.49
C PHE A 16 -2.49 9.79 -0.55
N SER A 17 -3.04 9.88 -1.75
CA SER A 17 -4.45 10.05 -2.02
C SER A 17 -5.14 8.71 -2.20
N THR A 18 -6.43 8.73 -1.86
CA THR A 18 -7.36 7.64 -2.17
C THR A 18 -7.30 7.30 -3.65
N GLY A 19 -7.18 6.02 -3.95
CA GLY A 19 -7.16 5.49 -5.31
C GLY A 19 -5.76 5.36 -5.93
N GLU A 20 -4.71 5.86 -5.28
CA GLU A 20 -3.33 5.59 -5.71
C GLU A 20 -2.95 4.12 -5.52
N GLU A 21 -2.10 3.62 -6.41
CA GLU A 21 -1.68 2.22 -6.44
C GLU A 21 -0.18 2.10 -6.15
N PHE A 22 0.17 1.14 -5.30
CA PHE A 22 1.56 0.93 -4.86
C PHE A 22 1.94 -0.54 -4.88
N GLU A 23 3.17 -0.82 -5.29
CA GLU A 23 3.79 -2.11 -5.04
C GLU A 23 4.20 -2.21 -3.57
N ALA A 24 3.51 -3.08 -2.85
CA ALA A 24 3.73 -3.29 -1.43
C ALA A 24 4.11 -4.73 -1.10
N VAL A 25 4.78 -4.89 0.05
CA VAL A 25 5.19 -6.17 0.61
C VAL A 25 4.60 -6.37 1.99
N LEU A 26 4.26 -7.60 2.35
CA LEU A 26 3.84 -7.92 3.72
C LEU A 26 5.01 -7.71 4.68
N ILE A 27 4.75 -7.06 5.82
CA ILE A 27 5.79 -6.84 6.82
C ILE A 27 6.21 -8.15 7.52
N LEU A 28 5.30 -9.12 7.58
CA LEU A 28 5.51 -10.45 8.16
C LEU A 28 4.64 -11.48 7.40
N PRO A 29 5.03 -12.77 7.35
CA PRO A 29 4.34 -13.80 6.56
C PRO A 29 2.85 -14.01 6.87
N ARG A 30 2.37 -13.59 8.05
CA ARG A 30 0.94 -13.69 8.47
C ARG A 30 0.31 -12.33 8.81
N SER A 31 1.02 -11.24 8.55
CA SER A 31 0.45 -9.91 8.75
C SER A 31 -0.57 -9.60 7.66
N GLN A 32 -1.44 -8.63 7.92
CA GLN A 32 -2.24 -7.97 6.88
C GLN A 32 -1.73 -6.54 6.60
N THR A 33 -0.80 -6.05 7.42
CA THR A 33 -0.10 -4.79 7.19
C THR A 33 0.93 -4.99 6.08
N VAL A 34 0.91 -4.06 5.15
CA VAL A 34 1.87 -4.00 4.04
C VAL A 34 2.73 -2.76 4.17
N GLU A 35 3.86 -2.77 3.48
CA GLU A 35 4.78 -1.66 3.38
C GLU A 35 5.11 -1.40 1.91
N PHE A 36 5.07 -0.14 1.48
CA PHE A 36 5.57 0.32 0.18
C PHE A 36 6.64 1.39 0.39
N ILE A 37 7.45 1.64 -0.64
CA ILE A 37 8.48 2.68 -0.62
C ILE A 37 7.94 3.90 -1.34
N ALA A 38 7.88 5.03 -0.64
CA ALA A 38 7.53 6.32 -1.24
C ALA A 38 8.67 6.85 -2.11
N ASP A 39 8.38 7.83 -2.97
CA ASP A 39 9.41 8.48 -3.80
C ASP A 39 10.53 9.14 -2.98
N SER A 40 10.23 9.51 -1.73
CA SER A 40 11.21 10.00 -0.75
C SER A 40 12.18 8.92 -0.24
N GLY A 41 12.00 7.65 -0.64
CA GLY A 41 12.72 6.49 -0.12
C GLY A 41 12.20 6.01 1.25
N LYS A 42 11.17 6.66 1.79
CA LYS A 42 10.58 6.31 3.08
C LYS A 42 9.68 5.08 2.95
N LYS A 43 9.81 4.18 3.93
CA LYS A 43 8.92 3.03 4.10
C LYS A 43 7.60 3.48 4.71
N ILE A 44 6.51 3.28 3.98
CA ILE A 44 5.15 3.64 4.39
C ILE A 44 4.39 2.36 4.68
N ARG A 45 3.85 2.26 5.89
CA ARG A 45 3.03 1.12 6.32
C ARG A 45 1.57 1.44 6.10
N VAL A 46 0.85 0.46 5.58
CA VAL A 46 -0.57 0.56 5.27
C VAL A 46 -1.29 -0.62 5.91
N PHE A 47 -2.31 -0.32 6.70
CA PHE A 47 -3.12 -1.32 7.39
C PHE A 47 -4.21 -1.88 6.49
N ASN A 48 -4.72 -3.06 6.84
CA ASN A 48 -5.68 -3.83 6.03
C ASN A 48 -7.00 -3.10 5.70
N TYR A 49 -7.37 -2.08 6.47
CA TYR A 49 -8.56 -1.26 6.24
C TYR A 49 -8.28 0.00 5.39
N GLU A 50 -7.02 0.28 5.05
CA GLU A 50 -6.62 1.47 4.29
C GLU A 50 -6.29 1.15 2.82
N TYR A 51 -6.31 -0.12 2.45
CA TYR A 51 -6.05 -0.57 1.09
C TYR A 51 -6.95 -1.72 0.67
N MET A 52 -7.09 -1.86 -0.66
CA MET A 52 -7.60 -3.07 -1.30
C MET A 52 -6.50 -3.71 -2.16
N LYS A 53 -6.49 -5.03 -2.25
CA LYS A 53 -5.59 -5.74 -3.18
C LYS A 53 -6.10 -5.54 -4.60
N VAL A 54 -5.22 -5.14 -5.50
CA VAL A 54 -5.53 -5.11 -6.93
C VAL A 54 -5.21 -6.49 -7.47
N ALA A 55 -6.23 -7.18 -7.99
CA ALA A 55 -6.01 -8.44 -8.70
C ALA A 55 -5.12 -8.12 -9.91
N SER A 56 -3.94 -8.74 -9.98
CA SER A 56 -3.16 -8.69 -11.22
C SER A 56 -3.98 -9.40 -12.29
N ALA A 57 -4.12 -8.78 -13.47
CA ALA A 57 -4.87 -9.34 -14.60
C ALA A 57 -4.24 -10.61 -15.21
N THR A 58 -3.41 -11.33 -14.45
CA THR A 58 -2.65 -12.52 -14.85
C THR A 58 -3.00 -13.69 -13.95
N GLU A 59 -4.29 -13.93 -13.75
CA GLU A 59 -4.81 -15.25 -13.40
C GLU A 59 -5.67 -15.70 -14.57
N ILE A 60 -5.04 -16.33 -15.56
CA ILE A 60 -5.68 -17.10 -16.64
C ILE A 60 -5.45 -18.58 -16.33
#